data_AF-A0A022QHA1-F1
#
_entry.id   AF-A0A022QHA1-F1
#
_cell.length_a   1.000
_cell.length_b   1.000
_cell.length_c   1.000
_cell.angle_alpha   90.00
_cell.angle_beta   90.00
_cell.angle_gamma   90.00
#
_symmetry.space_group_name_H-M   'P 1'
#
loop_
_entity.id
_entity.type
_entity.pdbx_description
1 polymer ?
#
loop_
_entity_poly.entity_id
_entity_poly.type
_entity_poly.pdbx_seq_one_letter_code
_entity_poly.pdbx_strand_id
1 'polypeptide(L)'
;MERVLQPLLLFFIMYCMMALSNAQEILQNPDFEIPPYNITTNSSTTHLTKENPIPGWSFKGTVSYVTSGANLSFPGSGGAHAVQLGENGTISQTIRARGLMEYVLSFNLIPQSEDCANNRTAVNVSVHGKYDYSHRSKVFSLGRNLSMNLWGSYAFFLGRLAAESLNLHITSVSTTKAKDANNNVTCWPIVDAFTVRKNRLPMWEYENRLANGDFEIGPAFLKNSSDGILLDEE
;
A
#
# COMPACT_ATOMS: atom_id res chain seq x y z
N MET A 1 13.63 6.31 49.61
CA MET A 1 12.70 6.53 48.47
C MET A 1 13.29 6.02 47.15
N GLU A 2 14.57 6.27 46.87
CA GLU A 2 15.25 5.78 45.65
C GLU A 2 15.28 4.25 45.48
N ARG A 3 15.42 3.48 46.58
CA ARG A 3 15.49 2.00 46.51
C ARG A 3 14.23 1.30 45.98
N VAL A 4 13.09 1.99 45.94
CA VAL A 4 11.80 1.45 45.42
C VAL A 4 11.50 1.98 44.02
N LEU A 5 12.05 3.13 43.65
CA LEU A 5 11.81 3.77 42.35
C LEU A 5 12.51 3.02 41.20
N GLN A 6 13.70 2.49 41.48
CA GLN A 6 14.52 1.76 40.50
C GLN A 6 13.90 0.43 40.00
N PRO A 7 13.40 -0.47 40.86
CA PRO A 7 12.72 -1.69 40.39
C PRO A 7 11.38 -1.39 39.70
N LEU A 8 10.67 -0.32 40.10
CA LEU A 8 9.41 0.08 39.50
C LEU A 8 9.61 0.67 38.09
N LEU A 9 10.69 1.44 37.90
CA LEU A 9 11.12 1.94 36.60
C LEU A 9 11.53 0.79 35.66
N LEU A 10 12.26 -0.21 36.17
CA LEU A 10 12.64 -1.40 35.40
C LEU A 10 11.41 -2.23 34.99
N PHE A 11 10.43 -2.37 35.88
CA PHE A 11 9.16 -3.03 35.56
C PHE A 11 8.37 -2.26 34.50
N PHE A 12 8.33 -0.93 34.58
CA PHE A 12 7.68 -0.08 33.59
C PHE A 12 8.39 -0.13 32.22
N ILE A 13 9.73 -0.11 32.19
CA ILE A 13 10.52 -0.29 30.97
C ILE A 13 10.26 -1.67 30.37
N MET A 14 10.28 -2.73 31.18
CA MET A 14 10.03 -4.10 30.72
C MET A 14 8.59 -4.28 30.21
N TYR A 15 7.60 -3.67 30.87
CA TYR A 15 6.21 -3.63 30.42
C TYR A 15 6.06 -2.83 29.12
N CYS A 16 6.75 -1.70 28.98
CA CYS A 16 6.78 -0.90 27.76
C CYS A 16 7.42 -1.68 26.58
N MET A 17 8.52 -2.40 26.83
CA MET A 17 9.18 -3.26 25.82
C MET A 17 8.30 -4.46 25.43
N MET A 18 7.54 -5.05 26.36
CA MET A 18 6.55 -6.10 26.05
C MET A 18 5.28 -5.57 25.36
N ALA A 19 4.89 -4.31 25.62
CA ALA A 19 3.79 -3.66 24.92
C ALA A 19 4.17 -3.31 23.47
N LEU A 20 5.43 -2.93 23.23
CA LEU A 20 5.98 -2.68 21.90
C LEU A 20 6.12 -3.94 21.03
N SER A 21 6.29 -5.13 21.64
CA SER A 21 6.50 -6.39 20.90
C SER A 21 5.24 -7.02 20.31
N ASN A 22 4.07 -6.37 20.35
CA ASN A 22 2.78 -6.98 20.00
C ASN A 22 2.01 -6.36 18.83
N ALA A 23 2.62 -5.46 18.05
CA ALA A 23 2.09 -5.05 16.76
C ALA A 23 3.03 -5.54 15.65
N GLN A 24 2.96 -6.83 15.31
CA GLN A 24 3.56 -7.29 14.05
C GLN A 24 2.78 -6.63 12.91
N GLU A 25 3.39 -5.61 12.28
CA GLU A 25 2.87 -5.03 11.05
C GLU A 25 2.72 -6.14 10.01
N ILE A 26 1.59 -6.11 9.30
CA ILE A 26 1.20 -7.15 8.34
C ILE A 26 2.10 -7.12 7.11
N LEU A 27 2.55 -5.93 6.74
CA LEU A 27 3.48 -5.66 5.66
C LEU A 27 4.80 -5.14 6.25
N GLN A 28 5.90 -5.48 5.58
CA GLN A 28 7.24 -4.95 5.82
C GLN A 28 7.53 -3.85 4.81
N ASN A 29 8.12 -2.76 5.29
CA ASN A 29 8.46 -1.57 4.48
C ASN A 29 7.29 -1.14 3.56
N PRO A 30 6.07 -0.96 4.11
CA PRO A 30 4.87 -0.69 3.32
C PRO A 30 4.89 0.62 2.53
N ASP A 31 5.68 1.59 2.99
CA ASP A 31 5.83 2.95 2.46
C ASP A 31 7.19 3.16 1.77
N PHE A 32 8.00 2.11 1.64
CA PHE A 32 9.30 2.16 0.96
C PHE A 32 10.32 3.16 1.54
N GLU A 33 10.11 3.64 2.76
CA GLU A 33 11.01 4.58 3.43
C GLU A 33 12.30 3.92 3.94
N ILE A 34 12.35 2.58 3.97
CA ILE A 34 13.61 1.85 4.10
C ILE A 34 14.16 1.64 2.68
N PRO A 35 15.27 2.31 2.30
CA PRO A 35 15.78 2.27 0.95
C PRO A 35 16.34 0.90 0.58
N PRO A 36 16.39 0.58 -0.72
CA PRO A 36 17.10 -0.59 -1.21
C PRO A 36 18.55 -0.63 -0.77
N TYR A 37 19.08 -1.83 -0.55
CA TYR A 37 20.48 -2.01 -0.17
C TYR A 37 21.40 -1.54 -1.30
N ASN A 38 22.61 -1.07 -0.97
CA ASN A 38 23.64 -0.69 -1.95
C ASN A 38 23.25 0.43 -2.94
N ILE A 39 22.29 1.30 -2.60
CA ILE A 39 22.10 2.55 -3.35
C ILE A 39 23.26 3.50 -3.00
N THR A 40 24.08 3.80 -4.00
CA THR A 40 25.26 4.68 -3.87
C THR A 40 25.05 6.06 -4.51
N THR A 41 23.93 6.25 -5.21
CA THR A 41 23.65 7.46 -5.99
C THR A 41 22.54 8.28 -5.35
N ASN A 42 22.77 9.58 -5.16
CA ASN A 42 21.74 10.57 -4.79
C ASN A 42 20.78 10.89 -5.97
N SER A 43 20.46 9.89 -6.80
CA SER A 43 19.55 10.09 -7.93
C SER A 43 18.10 10.09 -7.44
N SER A 44 17.24 10.87 -8.09
CA SER A 44 15.79 10.85 -7.84
C SER A 44 15.15 9.52 -8.25
N THR A 45 15.86 8.69 -9.00
CA THR A 45 15.37 7.40 -9.50
C THR A 45 16.52 6.41 -9.55
N THR A 46 16.30 5.21 -9.05
CA THR A 46 17.25 4.11 -9.07
C THR A 46 16.54 2.86 -9.60
N HIS A 47 17.04 2.31 -10.70
CA HIS A 47 16.54 1.03 -11.22
C HIS A 47 16.95 -0.12 -10.29
N LEU A 48 16.02 -1.03 -10.06
CA LEU A 48 16.24 -2.17 -9.18
C LEU A 48 16.75 -3.38 -9.94
N THR A 49 17.73 -4.02 -9.34
CA THR A 49 18.41 -5.24 -9.77
C THR A 49 18.61 -6.14 -8.54
N LYS A 50 19.10 -7.37 -8.77
CA LYS A 50 19.24 -8.34 -7.67
C LYS A 50 20.24 -7.89 -6.60
N GLU A 51 21.11 -6.95 -6.95
CA GLU A 51 22.18 -6.40 -6.13
C GLU A 51 21.71 -5.30 -5.16
N ASN A 52 20.54 -4.71 -5.42
CA ASN A 52 19.90 -3.67 -4.59
C ASN A 52 18.42 -4.00 -4.30
N PRO A 53 18.12 -5.09 -3.56
CA PRO A 53 16.74 -5.45 -3.28
C PRO A 53 16.06 -4.45 -2.34
N ILE A 54 14.75 -4.25 -2.52
CA ILE A 54 13.90 -3.51 -1.58
C ILE A 54 13.68 -4.39 -0.34
N PRO A 55 13.95 -3.90 0.88
CA PRO A 55 13.65 -4.63 2.11
C PRO A 55 12.17 -5.03 2.16
N GLY A 56 11.90 -6.31 2.41
CA GLY A 56 10.53 -6.85 2.55
C GLY A 56 9.78 -7.15 1.25
N TRP A 57 10.29 -6.73 0.09
CA TRP A 57 9.60 -6.89 -1.19
C TRP A 57 10.44 -7.68 -2.21
N SER A 58 9.80 -8.63 -2.88
CA SER A 58 10.33 -9.24 -4.10
C SER A 58 9.87 -8.45 -5.31
N PHE A 59 10.62 -8.46 -6.40
CA PHE A 59 10.25 -7.77 -7.62
C PHE A 59 10.62 -8.54 -8.89
N LYS A 60 9.93 -8.24 -9.98
CA LYS A 60 10.17 -8.79 -11.33
C LYS A 60 9.90 -7.71 -12.38
N GLY A 61 10.49 -7.87 -13.56
CA GLY A 61 10.36 -6.90 -14.65
C GLY A 61 11.04 -5.57 -14.33
N THR A 62 10.55 -4.49 -14.94
CA THR A 62 11.12 -3.16 -14.74
C THR A 62 10.55 -2.52 -13.48
N VAL A 63 11.38 -2.33 -12.46
CA VAL A 63 10.99 -1.68 -11.20
C VAL A 63 12.05 -0.66 -10.82
N SER A 64 11.62 0.53 -10.42
CA SER A 64 12.51 1.60 -9.99
C SER A 64 12.09 2.14 -8.63
N TYR A 65 13.06 2.36 -7.76
CA TYR A 65 12.89 3.14 -6.54
C TYR A 65 12.95 4.62 -6.90
N VAL A 66 11.97 5.40 -6.46
CA VAL A 66 11.86 6.82 -6.78
C VAL A 66 11.88 7.63 -5.50
N THR A 67 12.59 8.76 -5.53
CA THR A 67 12.64 9.74 -4.46
C THR A 67 11.89 10.98 -4.89
N SER A 68 11.13 11.55 -3.97
CA SER A 68 10.40 12.80 -4.15
C SER A 68 11.34 13.94 -4.52
N GLY A 69 10.81 14.91 -5.25
CA GLY A 69 11.56 16.08 -5.71
C GLY A 69 10.62 17.15 -6.27
N ALA A 70 11.20 18.17 -6.91
CA ALA A 70 10.44 19.34 -7.37
C ALA A 70 9.24 19.00 -8.30
N ASN A 71 9.35 17.92 -9.08
CA ASN A 71 8.34 17.52 -10.06
C ASN A 71 7.53 16.28 -9.65
N LEU A 72 7.85 15.67 -8.50
CA LEU A 72 7.21 14.44 -8.03
C LEU A 72 7.08 14.49 -6.51
N SER A 73 5.86 14.76 -6.05
CA SER A 73 5.52 14.78 -4.63
C SER A 73 4.68 13.56 -4.26
N PHE A 74 5.03 12.92 -3.16
CA PHE A 74 4.25 11.83 -2.60
C PHE A 74 3.25 12.35 -1.55
N PRO A 75 2.19 11.59 -1.25
CA PRO A 75 1.22 11.92 -0.21
C PRO A 75 1.93 12.20 1.11
N GLY A 76 1.44 13.15 1.91
CA GLY A 76 2.12 13.63 3.14
C GLY A 76 2.43 12.56 4.21
N SER A 77 1.89 11.35 4.07
CA SER A 77 2.20 10.18 4.90
C SER A 77 2.99 9.08 4.20
N GLY A 78 3.17 9.17 2.87
CA GLY A 78 3.94 8.23 2.06
C GLY A 78 5.45 8.44 2.19
N GLY A 79 5.86 9.62 2.66
CA GLY A 79 7.25 9.93 2.93
C GLY A 79 7.96 10.49 1.70
N ALA A 80 9.26 10.23 1.62
CA ALA A 80 10.13 10.76 0.57
C ALA A 80 10.32 9.79 -0.59
N HIS A 81 9.82 8.56 -0.51
CA HIS A 81 10.15 7.48 -1.43
C HIS A 81 8.91 6.72 -1.91
N ALA A 82 9.01 6.09 -3.08
CA ALA A 82 7.97 5.23 -3.63
C ALA A 82 8.57 4.25 -4.64
N VAL A 83 7.72 3.41 -5.24
CA VAL A 83 8.13 2.45 -6.28
C VAL A 83 7.39 2.71 -7.59
N GLN A 84 8.14 2.89 -8.67
CA GLN A 84 7.61 2.93 -10.04
C GLN A 84 7.67 1.54 -10.68
N LEU A 85 6.53 1.07 -11.20
CA LEU A 85 6.41 -0.20 -11.92
C LEU A 85 6.38 0.07 -13.41
N GLY A 86 7.50 -0.19 -14.09
CA GLY A 86 7.65 -0.08 -15.53
C GLY A 86 7.06 -1.27 -16.29
N GLU A 87 7.56 -1.54 -17.49
CA GLU A 87 7.10 -2.66 -18.31
C GLU A 87 7.25 -4.00 -17.58
N ASN A 88 6.13 -4.74 -17.51
CA ASN A 88 6.00 -6.01 -16.79
C ASN A 88 6.48 -5.92 -15.33
N GLY A 89 6.52 -4.71 -14.76
CA GLY A 89 6.98 -4.43 -13.41
C GLY A 89 6.02 -5.03 -12.40
N THR A 90 6.55 -5.81 -11.46
CA THR A 90 5.76 -6.39 -10.38
C THR A 90 6.56 -6.29 -9.09
N ILE A 91 5.90 -5.88 -8.01
CA ILE A 91 6.39 -6.12 -6.64
C ILE A 91 5.45 -7.07 -5.91
N SER A 92 5.99 -7.84 -4.98
CA SER A 92 5.21 -8.82 -4.23
C SER A 92 5.73 -9.04 -2.82
N GLN A 93 4.79 -9.33 -1.91
CA GLN A 93 5.09 -9.69 -0.52
C GLN A 93 4.10 -10.74 -0.03
N THR A 94 4.56 -11.66 0.82
CA THR A 94 3.67 -12.64 1.47
C THR A 94 3.09 -12.05 2.76
N ILE A 95 1.77 -11.92 2.78
CA ILE A 95 0.98 -11.50 3.94
C ILE A 95 0.54 -12.72 4.73
N ARG A 96 0.60 -12.65 6.06
CA ARG A 96 0.06 -13.69 6.96
C ARG A 96 -1.19 -13.19 7.66
N ALA A 97 -2.34 -13.70 7.26
CA ALA A 97 -3.60 -13.47 7.94
C ALA A 97 -3.66 -14.29 9.25
N ARG A 98 -4.19 -13.68 10.31
CA ARG A 98 -4.42 -14.31 11.62
C ARG A 98 -5.77 -13.89 12.18
N GLY A 99 -6.54 -14.87 12.63
CA GLY A 99 -7.87 -14.67 13.21
C GLY A 99 -8.90 -14.35 12.12
N LEU A 100 -10.11 -14.87 12.29
CA LEU A 100 -11.21 -14.67 11.34
C LEU A 100 -11.64 -13.20 11.33
N MET A 101 -11.17 -12.46 10.33
CA MET A 101 -11.33 -11.00 10.19
C MET A 101 -11.50 -10.63 8.71
N GLU A 102 -12.00 -9.43 8.44
CA GLU A 102 -11.96 -8.82 7.12
C GLU A 102 -10.64 -8.08 6.90
N TYR A 103 -9.99 -8.33 5.78
CA TYR A 103 -8.72 -7.72 5.42
C TYR A 103 -8.92 -6.77 4.26
N VAL A 104 -8.58 -5.50 4.47
CA VAL A 104 -8.67 -4.46 3.44
C VAL A 104 -7.29 -3.86 3.26
N LEU A 105 -6.76 -3.94 2.04
CA LEU A 105 -5.55 -3.24 1.64
C LEU A 105 -5.93 -1.82 1.23
N SER A 106 -5.13 -0.84 1.62
CA SER A 106 -5.18 0.53 1.14
C SER A 106 -3.82 0.91 0.59
N PHE A 107 -3.77 1.70 -0.47
CA PHE A 107 -2.52 2.12 -1.11
C PHE A 107 -2.73 3.39 -1.93
N ASN A 108 -1.62 4.04 -2.28
CA ASN A 108 -1.63 5.23 -3.12
C ASN A 108 -1.20 4.89 -4.54
N LEU A 109 -1.90 5.48 -5.51
CA LEU A 109 -1.56 5.45 -6.92
C LEU A 109 -1.21 6.87 -7.37
N ILE A 110 0.01 7.02 -7.86
CA ILE A 110 0.61 8.28 -8.25
C ILE A 110 0.97 8.18 -9.74
N PRO A 111 0.62 9.18 -10.57
CA PRO A 111 1.01 9.17 -11.96
C PRO A 111 2.48 9.61 -12.08
N GLN A 112 3.20 9.03 -13.05
CA GLN A 112 4.59 9.40 -13.32
C GLN A 112 4.78 10.88 -13.67
N SER A 113 3.78 11.48 -14.29
CA SER A 113 3.72 12.89 -14.66
C SER A 113 2.25 13.34 -14.74
N GLU A 114 2.01 14.64 -14.83
CA GLU A 114 0.67 15.19 -15.02
C GLU A 114 -0.02 14.65 -16.29
N ASP A 115 0.74 14.43 -17.36
CA ASP A 115 0.22 13.83 -18.60
C ASP A 115 -0.13 12.35 -18.47
N CYS A 116 0.37 11.69 -17.43
CA CYS A 116 0.01 10.33 -17.07
C CYS A 116 -1.16 10.22 -16.08
N ALA A 117 -1.78 11.34 -15.71
CA ALA A 117 -3.06 11.34 -14.99
C ALA A 117 -4.26 11.01 -15.91
N ASN A 118 -5.48 11.01 -15.39
CA ASN A 118 -6.72 10.88 -16.17
C ASN A 118 -6.89 9.56 -16.94
N ASN A 119 -6.90 8.46 -16.21
CA ASN A 119 -7.07 7.05 -16.63
C ASN A 119 -5.94 6.53 -17.53
N ARG A 120 -4.74 7.13 -17.39
CA ARG A 120 -3.49 6.73 -18.06
C ARG A 120 -2.49 6.04 -17.13
N THR A 121 -2.80 6.02 -15.84
CA THR A 121 -2.01 5.29 -14.86
C THR A 121 -2.90 4.23 -14.27
N ALA A 122 -2.49 2.97 -14.36
CA ALA A 122 -3.23 1.86 -13.80
C ALA A 122 -2.31 0.78 -13.24
N VAL A 123 -2.79 0.07 -12.23
CA VAL A 123 -2.09 -1.02 -11.56
C VAL A 123 -3.05 -2.15 -11.28
N ASN A 124 -2.61 -3.40 -11.48
CA ASN A 124 -3.34 -4.57 -11.05
C ASN A 124 -2.85 -4.98 -9.67
N VAL A 125 -3.76 -5.02 -8.71
CA VAL A 125 -3.52 -5.55 -7.37
C VAL A 125 -4.18 -6.91 -7.29
N SER A 126 -3.41 -7.94 -6.97
CA SER A 126 -3.94 -9.28 -6.78
C SER A 126 -3.40 -9.94 -5.51
N VAL A 127 -4.18 -10.85 -4.96
CA VAL A 127 -3.78 -11.75 -3.90
C VAL A 127 -4.01 -13.19 -4.32
N HIS A 128 -3.06 -14.06 -4.01
CA HIS A 128 -3.16 -15.49 -4.27
C HIS A 128 -2.90 -16.24 -2.97
N GLY A 129 -3.93 -16.89 -2.45
CA GLY A 129 -3.82 -17.79 -1.31
C GLY A 129 -3.73 -19.26 -1.71
N LYS A 130 -3.94 -20.13 -0.73
CA LYS A 130 -3.87 -21.58 -0.90
C LYS A 130 -5.07 -22.13 -1.68
N TYR A 131 -6.22 -21.46 -1.58
CA TYR A 131 -7.48 -21.92 -2.15
C TYR A 131 -7.97 -20.91 -3.19
N ASP A 132 -8.71 -21.38 -4.21
CA ASP A 132 -9.18 -20.49 -5.28
C ASP A 132 -10.07 -19.36 -4.77
N TYR A 133 -10.84 -19.59 -3.70
CA TYR A 133 -11.69 -18.55 -3.10
C TYR A 133 -10.91 -17.42 -2.40
N SER A 134 -9.62 -17.63 -2.12
CA SER A 134 -8.73 -16.60 -1.59
C SER A 134 -7.93 -15.88 -2.69
N HIS A 135 -8.21 -16.20 -3.96
CA HIS A 135 -7.65 -15.48 -5.10
C HIS A 135 -8.56 -14.31 -5.46
N ARG A 136 -7.99 -13.10 -5.50
CA ARG A 136 -8.70 -11.89 -5.92
C ARG A 136 -7.76 -11.04 -6.75
N SER A 137 -8.28 -10.33 -7.74
CA SER A 137 -7.52 -9.41 -8.59
C SER A 137 -8.39 -8.26 -9.03
N LYS A 138 -7.83 -7.06 -9.05
CA LYS A 138 -8.52 -5.87 -9.52
C LYS A 138 -7.55 -4.87 -10.12
N VAL A 139 -7.96 -4.24 -11.21
CA VAL A 139 -7.23 -3.14 -11.84
C VAL A 139 -7.77 -1.82 -11.30
N PHE A 140 -6.87 -1.02 -10.74
CA PHE A 140 -7.15 0.34 -10.27
C PHE A 140 -6.54 1.32 -11.25
N SER A 141 -7.31 2.31 -11.68
CA SER A 141 -6.82 3.37 -12.56
C SER A 141 -7.07 4.74 -11.96
N LEU A 142 -6.09 5.62 -12.10
CA LEU A 142 -6.19 6.99 -11.62
C LEU A 142 -7.23 7.77 -12.43
N GLY A 143 -8.36 8.13 -11.83
CA GLY A 143 -9.48 8.82 -12.48
C GLY A 143 -9.15 10.21 -13.04
N ARG A 144 -10.16 10.89 -13.63
CA ARG A 144 -10.05 12.34 -13.85
C ARG A 144 -10.00 13.02 -12.49
N ASN A 145 -8.94 13.78 -12.25
CA ASN A 145 -8.67 14.33 -10.94
C ASN A 145 -9.63 15.50 -10.65
N LEU A 146 -10.47 15.36 -9.62
CA LEU A 146 -11.26 16.45 -9.02
C LEU A 146 -10.56 17.02 -7.76
N SER A 147 -9.40 16.49 -7.38
CA SER A 147 -8.63 16.93 -6.21
C SER A 147 -7.48 17.86 -6.60
N MET A 148 -6.93 18.61 -5.64
CA MET A 148 -5.75 19.45 -5.84
C MET A 148 -4.46 18.65 -6.07
N ASN A 149 -4.45 17.36 -5.75
CA ASN A 149 -3.27 16.51 -5.76
C ASN A 149 -3.35 15.50 -6.90
N LEU A 150 -2.28 15.31 -7.68
CA LEU A 150 -2.31 14.41 -8.86
C LEU A 150 -2.39 12.91 -8.53
N TRP A 151 -2.50 12.50 -7.28
CA TRP A 151 -2.53 11.11 -6.83
C TRP A 151 -3.87 10.75 -6.17
N GLY A 152 -4.14 9.46 -5.97
CA GLY A 152 -5.33 8.99 -5.27
C GLY A 152 -5.06 7.80 -4.36
N SER A 153 -5.81 7.70 -3.26
CA SER A 153 -5.81 6.54 -2.37
C SER A 153 -6.94 5.58 -2.73
N TYR A 154 -6.63 4.29 -2.75
CA TYR A 154 -7.55 3.22 -3.15
C TYR A 154 -7.62 2.16 -2.07
N ALA A 155 -8.73 1.43 -2.03
CA ALA A 155 -8.85 0.22 -1.22
C ALA A 155 -9.21 -1.02 -2.03
N PHE A 156 -8.68 -2.14 -1.58
CA PHE A 156 -8.92 -3.46 -2.15
C PHE A 156 -9.25 -4.46 -1.04
N PHE A 157 -10.43 -5.06 -1.12
CA PHE A 157 -10.85 -6.10 -0.18
C PHE A 157 -10.13 -7.42 -0.49
N LEU A 158 -9.25 -7.83 0.42
CA LEU A 158 -8.48 -9.07 0.29
C LEU A 158 -9.30 -10.31 0.66
N GLY A 159 -10.41 -10.11 1.38
CA GLY A 159 -11.34 -11.16 1.77
C GLY A 159 -11.52 -11.32 3.27
N ARG A 160 -12.39 -12.28 3.64
CA ARG A 160 -12.55 -12.78 4.99
C ARG A 160 -11.57 -13.93 5.20
N LEU A 161 -10.53 -13.69 5.99
CA LEU A 161 -9.41 -14.60 6.14
C LEU A 161 -9.29 -15.01 7.60
N ALA A 162 -8.87 -16.26 7.82
CA ALA A 162 -8.60 -16.77 9.16
C ALA A 162 -7.08 -16.92 9.39
N ALA A 163 -6.53 -18.10 9.16
CA ALA A 163 -5.10 -18.39 9.29
C ALA A 163 -4.55 -18.85 7.94
N GLU A 164 -4.26 -17.89 7.07
CA GLU A 164 -3.80 -18.14 5.70
C GLU A 164 -2.62 -17.23 5.33
N SER A 165 -1.76 -17.70 4.44
CA SER A 165 -0.73 -16.86 3.81
C SER A 165 -1.19 -16.50 2.40
N LEU A 166 -1.21 -15.20 2.10
CA LEU A 166 -1.55 -14.66 0.79
C LEU A 166 -0.31 -14.06 0.16
N ASN A 167 -0.10 -14.32 -1.13
CA ASN A 167 0.92 -13.60 -1.91
C ASN A 167 0.26 -12.40 -2.55
N LEU A 168 0.59 -11.21 -2.05
CA LEU A 168 0.17 -9.93 -2.63
C LEU A 168 1.08 -9.60 -3.81
N HIS A 169 0.49 -9.28 -4.95
CA HIS A 169 1.16 -8.82 -6.16
C HIS A 169 0.61 -7.47 -6.58
N ILE A 170 1.52 -6.54 -6.86
CA ILE A 170 1.22 -5.23 -7.43
C ILE A 170 1.92 -5.17 -8.78
N THR A 171 1.14 -5.20 -9.85
CA THR A 171 1.64 -5.39 -11.22
C THR A 171 1.28 -4.19 -12.09
N SER A 172 2.25 -3.68 -12.84
CA SER A 172 2.06 -2.62 -13.83
C SER A 172 0.99 -3.02 -14.85
N VAL A 173 0.07 -2.11 -15.17
CA VAL A 173 -0.83 -2.27 -16.32
C VAL A 173 -0.46 -1.20 -17.34
N SER A 174 -0.05 -1.63 -18.53
CA SER A 174 0.18 -0.70 -19.62
C SER A 174 -1.14 -0.06 -20.02
N THR A 175 -1.18 1.27 -20.02
CA THR A 175 -2.30 1.99 -20.61
C THR A 175 -1.78 2.92 -21.70
N THR A 176 -2.39 2.82 -22.87
CA THR A 176 -2.05 3.60 -24.06
C THR A 176 -3.25 4.47 -24.43
N LYS A 177 -3.61 5.41 -23.56
CA LYS A 177 -4.61 6.41 -23.96
C LYS A 177 -3.86 7.55 -24.65
N ALA A 178 -4.05 7.72 -25.96
CA ALA A 178 -3.56 8.88 -26.69
C ALA A 178 -4.27 10.14 -26.17
N LYS A 179 -3.54 11.19 -25.77
CA LYS A 179 -4.19 12.50 -25.51
C LYS A 179 -4.44 13.18 -26.85
N ASP A 180 -3.53 12.92 -27.78
CA ASP A 180 -3.54 13.37 -29.15
C ASP A 180 -2.93 12.27 -30.02
N ALA A 181 -3.38 12.13 -31.27
CA ALA A 181 -2.91 11.12 -32.23
C ALA A 181 -1.39 11.15 -32.53
N ASN A 182 -0.67 12.14 -31.98
CA ASN A 182 0.73 12.43 -32.28
C ASN A 182 1.71 12.14 -31.12
N ASN A 183 1.26 11.75 -29.92
CA ASN A 183 2.20 11.44 -28.82
C ASN A 183 1.78 10.21 -28.01
N ASN A 184 2.37 9.06 -28.34
CA ASN A 184 2.21 7.80 -27.61
C ASN A 184 3.09 7.83 -26.35
N VAL A 185 2.61 8.49 -25.30
CA VAL A 185 3.25 8.42 -23.98
C VAL A 185 2.80 7.15 -23.28
N THR A 186 3.74 6.22 -23.05
CA THR A 186 3.51 5.07 -22.17
C THR A 186 3.66 5.53 -20.72
N CYS A 187 2.60 5.33 -19.95
CA CYS A 187 2.54 5.77 -18.56
C CYS A 187 2.61 4.57 -17.62
N TRP A 188 3.54 4.63 -16.68
CA TRP A 188 3.81 3.58 -15.71
C TRP A 188 3.43 4.04 -14.30
N PRO A 189 2.72 3.20 -13.52
CA PRO A 189 2.25 3.61 -12.20
C PRO A 189 3.40 3.74 -11.19
N ILE A 190 3.25 4.72 -10.30
CA ILE A 190 3.99 4.81 -9.05
C ILE A 190 3.05 4.42 -7.92
N VAL A 191 3.51 3.55 -7.03
CA VAL A 191 2.74 3.03 -5.91
C VAL A 191 3.46 3.28 -4.60
N ASP A 192 2.68 3.53 -3.55
CA ASP A 192 3.19 3.93 -2.24
C ASP A 192 2.21 3.66 -1.09
N ALA A 193 2.71 3.69 0.15
CA ALA A 193 1.97 3.70 1.42
C ALA A 193 0.92 2.59 1.57
N PHE A 194 1.35 1.33 1.42
CA PHE A 194 0.47 0.17 1.55
C PHE A 194 0.06 -0.09 3.00
N THR A 195 -1.22 -0.10 3.32
CA THR A 195 -1.71 -0.43 4.67
C THR A 195 -2.71 -1.57 4.61
N VAL A 196 -2.55 -2.58 5.46
CA VAL A 196 -3.57 -3.64 5.61
C VAL A 196 -4.31 -3.45 6.92
N ARG A 197 -5.59 -3.11 6.84
CA ARG A 197 -6.48 -3.04 7.99
C ARG A 197 -7.12 -4.40 8.25
N LYS A 198 -7.14 -4.82 9.52
CA LYS A 198 -7.91 -5.96 10.01
C LYS A 198 -9.16 -5.44 10.68
N ASN A 199 -10.30 -5.72 10.07
CA ASN A 199 -11.59 -5.35 10.58
C ASN A 199 -12.26 -6.54 11.25
N ARG A 200 -12.93 -6.27 12.37
CA ARG A 200 -13.88 -7.24 12.92
C ARG A 200 -14.98 -7.46 11.88
N LEU A 201 -15.50 -8.68 11.83
CA LEU A 201 -16.63 -8.97 10.97
C LEU A 201 -17.80 -8.05 11.36
N PRO A 202 -18.45 -7.38 10.39
CA PRO A 202 -19.63 -6.58 10.64
C PRO A 202 -20.68 -7.43 11.37
N MET A 203 -21.08 -6.97 12.55
CA MET A 203 -22.15 -7.64 13.29
C MET A 203 -23.49 -7.08 12.84
N TRP A 204 -24.46 -7.96 12.69
CA TRP A 204 -25.86 -7.57 12.51
C TRP A 204 -26.41 -7.18 13.88
N GLU A 205 -26.74 -5.91 14.08
CA GLU A 205 -27.50 -5.51 15.25
C GLU A 205 -28.95 -5.95 15.07
N TYR A 206 -29.56 -6.51 16.13
CA TYR A 206 -30.87 -7.19 16.06
C TYR A 206 -31.99 -6.30 15.51
N GLU A 207 -31.86 -4.98 15.64
CA GLU A 207 -32.84 -3.98 15.17
C GLU A 207 -32.42 -3.29 13.87
N ASN A 208 -31.18 -3.47 13.39
CA ASN A 208 -30.64 -2.76 12.24
C ASN A 208 -30.38 -3.73 11.06
N ARG A 209 -31.03 -3.47 9.92
CA ARG A 209 -30.92 -4.34 8.72
C ARG A 209 -29.70 -4.02 7.86
N LEU A 210 -28.78 -3.20 8.34
CA LEU A 210 -27.55 -2.84 7.66
C LEU A 210 -26.37 -3.30 8.50
N ALA A 211 -25.63 -4.28 7.99
CA ALA A 211 -24.30 -4.59 8.51
C ALA A 211 -23.40 -3.36 8.28
N ASN A 212 -22.78 -2.83 9.34
CA ASN A 212 -21.95 -1.61 9.30
C ASN A 212 -22.72 -0.32 8.94
N GLY A 213 -23.94 -0.14 9.45
CA GLY A 213 -24.79 1.03 9.16
C GLY A 213 -24.25 2.37 9.67
N ASP A 214 -23.27 2.35 10.56
CA ASP A 214 -22.54 3.51 11.09
C ASP A 214 -21.25 3.83 10.30
N PHE A 215 -20.86 2.97 9.35
CA PHE A 215 -19.66 3.10 8.50
C PHE A 215 -18.32 3.09 9.26
N GLU A 216 -18.29 2.55 10.48
CA GLU A 216 -17.07 2.49 11.31
C GLU A 216 -16.09 1.39 10.86
N ILE A 217 -16.57 0.43 10.06
CA ILE A 217 -15.77 -0.62 9.44
C ILE A 217 -15.45 -0.23 8.00
N GLY A 218 -14.17 -0.12 7.68
CA GLY A 218 -13.72 0.30 6.36
C GLY A 218 -12.21 0.18 6.17
N PRO A 219 -11.64 0.72 5.08
CA PRO A 219 -10.20 0.76 4.86
C PRO A 219 -9.45 1.56 5.93
N ALA A 220 -8.13 1.41 5.98
CA ALA A 220 -7.28 2.27 6.82
C ALA A 220 -6.93 3.54 6.04
N PHE A 221 -7.14 4.69 6.67
CA PHE A 221 -6.72 5.97 6.12
C PHE A 221 -5.22 6.18 6.28
N LEU A 222 -4.65 6.98 5.38
CA LEU A 222 -3.32 7.52 5.53
C LEU A 222 -3.22 8.31 6.83
N LYS A 223 -2.15 8.06 7.60
CA LYS A 223 -1.95 8.69 8.90
C LYS A 223 -1.81 10.20 8.72
N ASN A 224 -2.57 10.99 9.50
CA ASN A 224 -2.58 12.47 9.43
C ASN A 224 -3.01 13.05 8.06
N SER A 225 -3.76 12.30 7.25
CA SER A 225 -4.37 12.81 6.02
C SER A 225 -5.84 13.18 6.26
N SER A 226 -6.30 14.24 5.59
CA SER A 226 -7.71 14.60 5.46
C SER A 226 -8.35 14.05 4.17
N ASP A 227 -7.58 13.30 3.39
CA ASP A 227 -8.00 12.76 2.10
C ASP A 227 -8.84 11.48 2.29
N GLY A 228 -9.79 11.28 1.39
CA GLY A 228 -10.62 10.09 1.36
C GLY A 228 -9.94 8.91 0.68
N ILE A 229 -10.58 7.73 0.76
CA ILE A 229 -10.18 6.53 0.04
C ILE A 229 -11.25 6.19 -0.99
N LEU A 230 -10.83 5.97 -2.24
CA LEU A 230 -11.71 5.53 -3.31
C LEU A 230 -11.98 4.03 -3.18
N LEU A 231 -13.27 3.71 -3.14
CA LEU A 231 -13.78 2.35 -3.21
C LEU A 231 -14.29 2.12 -4.63
N ASP A 232 -13.65 1.22 -5.36
CA ASP A 232 -14.17 0.79 -6.66
C ASP A 232 -15.19 -0.35 -6.46
N GLU A 233 -16.18 -0.40 -7.34
CA GLU A 233 -17.19 -1.45 -7.44
C GLU A 233 -16.57 -2.85 -7.55
N GLU A 234 -16.88 -3.76 -6.61
CA GLU A 234 -16.37 -5.15 -6.58
C GLU A 234 -16.84 -6.01 -7.76
#